data_AF-A0A3M0W1E1-F1
#
_entry.id   AF-A0A3M0W1E1-F1
#
_cell.length_a   1.000
_cell.length_b   1.000
_cell.length_c   1.000
_cell.angle_alpha   90.00
_cell.angle_beta   90.00
_cell.angle_gamma   90.00
#
_symmetry.space_group_name_H-M   'P 1'
#
loop_
_entity.id
_entity.type
_entity.pdbx_description
1 polymer ?
#
loop_
_entity_poly.entity_id
_entity_poly.type
_entity_poly.pdbx_seq_one_letter_code
_entity_poly.pdbx_strand_id
1 'polypeptide(L)'
;MHLPILSVLLCFALATSAPVAAAANSLTTVTPPSLFYLQTQVVGALPDCGTNKNGLWLYSFHTGAGLGDAVLSRNKSSALQAYLNGTQQLFTYPNNKIGPWPLGITYVPYSLFNYVTISIAQSGPPLQGFFYNETGLHFNQSAGGWIVCDWSHGAPQLFDLSRFQAAGSSSSYGFIPTSCSKVNLLPVAV
;
A
#
# COMPACT_ATOMS: atom_id res chain seq x y z
N MET A 1 5.62 15.46 77.42
CA MET A 1 5.96 16.14 76.16
C MET A 1 6.78 15.17 75.31
N HIS A 2 6.14 14.44 74.41
CA HIS A 2 6.82 13.50 73.50
C HIS A 2 6.30 13.74 72.08
N LEU A 3 7.20 14.20 71.20
CA LEU A 3 7.00 14.23 69.74
C LEU A 3 7.43 12.88 69.16
N PRO A 4 6.72 12.31 68.19
CA PRO A 4 7.31 11.40 67.23
C PRO A 4 7.65 12.15 65.93
N ILE A 5 8.90 11.98 65.50
CA ILE A 5 9.45 12.41 64.21
C ILE A 5 8.98 11.43 63.15
N LEU A 6 8.30 11.91 62.11
CA LEU A 6 7.90 11.11 60.95
C LEU A 6 9.01 11.20 59.89
N SER A 7 9.80 10.14 59.71
CA SER A 7 10.75 10.00 58.60
C SER A 7 10.02 9.78 57.28
N VAL A 8 10.11 10.74 56.36
CA VAL A 8 9.69 10.57 54.97
C VAL A 8 10.83 9.90 54.20
N LEU A 9 10.66 8.62 53.87
CA LEU A 9 11.59 7.88 53.00
C LEU A 9 11.21 8.18 51.54
N LEU A 10 12.08 8.89 50.84
CA LEU A 10 11.92 9.29 49.44
C LEU A 10 12.52 8.20 48.54
N CYS A 11 11.68 7.34 47.94
CA CYS A 11 12.14 6.36 46.95
C CYS A 11 12.23 7.02 45.56
N PHE A 12 13.42 7.47 45.15
CA PHE A 12 13.72 7.78 43.76
C PHE A 12 13.99 6.48 42.99
N ALA A 13 13.03 6.03 42.17
CA ALA A 13 13.27 4.98 41.20
C ALA A 13 13.96 5.60 39.96
N LEU A 14 15.24 5.25 39.74
CA LEU A 14 15.91 5.56 38.48
C LEU A 14 15.33 4.69 37.37
N ALA A 15 14.54 5.28 36.48
CA ALA A 15 14.13 4.64 35.24
C ALA A 15 15.34 4.58 34.29
N THR A 16 15.91 3.40 34.10
CA THR A 16 16.92 3.17 33.06
C THR A 16 16.23 3.16 31.69
N SER A 17 16.44 4.21 30.90
CA SER A 17 16.00 4.25 29.51
C SER A 17 16.83 3.27 28.69
N ALA A 18 16.24 2.12 28.35
CA ALA A 18 16.80 1.25 27.32
C ALA A 18 16.71 1.97 25.96
N PRO A 19 17.78 1.98 25.16
CA PRO A 19 17.69 2.51 23.81
C PRO A 19 16.80 1.58 22.98
N VAL A 20 15.66 2.08 22.53
CA VAL A 20 14.86 1.44 21.50
C VAL A 20 15.67 1.55 20.21
N ALA A 21 16.43 0.50 19.88
CA ALA A 21 17.05 0.41 18.57
C ALA A 21 15.94 0.31 17.53
N ALA A 22 15.66 1.40 16.83
CA ALA A 22 14.83 1.38 15.64
C ALA A 22 15.52 0.44 14.63
N ALA A 23 14.90 -0.70 14.34
CA ALA A 23 15.34 -1.56 13.27
C ALA A 23 15.21 -0.77 11.95
N ALA A 24 16.35 -0.29 11.44
CA ALA A 24 16.43 0.18 10.07
C ALA A 24 16.26 -1.06 9.18
N ASN A 25 15.07 -1.26 8.61
CA ASN A 25 14.88 -2.21 7.52
C ASN A 25 15.79 -1.75 6.38
N SER A 26 16.90 -2.45 6.18
CA SER A 26 17.67 -2.35 4.95
C SER A 26 16.73 -2.72 3.80
N LEU A 27 16.34 -1.73 2.98
CA LEU A 27 15.47 -1.94 1.82
C LEU A 27 16.31 -2.63 0.73
N THR A 28 16.54 -3.93 0.86
CA THR A 28 17.14 -4.73 -0.20
C THR A 28 16.17 -4.74 -1.37
N THR A 29 16.49 -3.96 -2.40
CA THR A 29 15.70 -3.95 -3.63
C THR A 29 15.99 -5.22 -4.44
N VAL A 30 14.96 -5.74 -5.09
CA VAL A 30 15.06 -6.87 -6.02
C VAL A 30 14.61 -6.40 -7.40
N THR A 31 15.23 -6.89 -8.45
CA THR A 31 14.79 -6.60 -9.82
C THR A 31 13.58 -7.49 -10.14
N PRO A 32 12.41 -6.94 -10.49
CA PRO A 32 11.28 -7.75 -10.94
C PRO A 32 11.59 -8.39 -12.30
N PRO A 33 10.78 -9.36 -12.78
CA PRO A 33 10.85 -9.81 -14.16
C PRO A 33 10.76 -8.65 -15.16
N SER A 34 11.26 -8.83 -16.38
CA SER A 34 11.20 -7.78 -17.41
C SER A 34 9.77 -7.42 -17.83
N LEU A 35 8.87 -8.40 -17.78
CA LEU A 35 7.44 -8.24 -18.00
C LEU A 35 6.70 -9.20 -17.06
N PHE A 36 5.71 -8.70 -16.33
CA PHE A 36 4.99 -9.48 -15.30
C PHE A 36 3.55 -9.01 -15.16
N TYR A 37 2.75 -9.76 -14.41
CA TYR A 37 1.47 -9.33 -13.85
C TYR A 37 1.66 -8.99 -12.38
N LEU A 38 0.81 -8.13 -11.82
CA LEU A 38 0.78 -7.89 -10.37
C LEU A 38 -0.37 -8.67 -9.73
N GLN A 39 -0.04 -9.45 -8.70
CA GLN A 39 -0.99 -10.25 -7.93
C GLN A 39 -0.96 -9.89 -6.46
N THR A 40 -2.12 -9.83 -5.82
CA THR A 40 -2.17 -9.61 -4.38
C THR A 40 -1.82 -10.84 -3.57
N GLN A 41 -1.15 -10.59 -2.45
CA GLN A 41 -1.05 -11.52 -1.33
C GLN A 41 -1.51 -10.79 -0.07
N VAL A 42 -2.55 -11.29 0.61
CA VAL A 42 -3.05 -10.66 1.84
C VAL A 42 -2.02 -10.79 2.95
N VAL A 43 -1.79 -9.71 3.70
CA VAL A 43 -0.83 -9.65 4.81
C VAL A 43 -1.45 -9.09 6.08
N GLY A 44 -1.13 -9.71 7.20
CA GLY A 44 -1.70 -9.37 8.50
C GLY A 44 -3.17 -9.77 8.64
N ALA A 45 -3.71 -9.55 9.83
CA ALA A 45 -5.12 -9.78 10.12
C ALA A 45 -5.81 -8.42 10.27
N LEU A 46 -6.50 -7.99 9.22
CA LEU A 46 -7.56 -6.99 9.34
C LEU A 46 -8.90 -7.73 9.29
N PRO A 47 -9.91 -7.33 10.07
CA PRO A 47 -11.26 -7.86 9.91
C PRO A 47 -11.77 -7.49 8.51
N ASP A 48 -11.80 -8.46 7.58
CA ASP A 48 -12.32 -8.29 6.23
C ASP A 48 -13.62 -9.10 6.08
N CYS A 49 -14.75 -8.39 5.94
CA CYS A 49 -16.07 -8.94 5.66
C CYS A 49 -16.43 -8.90 4.17
N GLY A 50 -15.53 -8.42 3.32
CA GLY A 50 -15.71 -8.23 1.90
C GLY A 50 -15.24 -9.41 1.05
N THR A 51 -14.99 -9.13 -0.23
CA THR A 51 -14.43 -10.12 -1.16
C THR A 51 -13.04 -10.57 -0.71
N ASN A 52 -12.69 -11.85 -0.93
CA ASN A 52 -11.33 -12.31 -0.66
C ASN A 52 -10.32 -11.55 -1.54
N LYS A 53 -9.40 -10.82 -0.91
CA LYS A 53 -8.38 -9.99 -1.58
C LYS A 53 -7.08 -10.72 -1.88
N ASN A 54 -6.98 -12.02 -1.62
CA ASN A 54 -5.80 -12.82 -1.92
C ASN A 54 -5.82 -13.35 -3.36
N GLY A 55 -4.70 -13.28 -4.07
CA GLY A 55 -4.55 -13.85 -5.41
C GLY A 55 -5.26 -13.09 -6.52
N LEU A 56 -5.65 -11.82 -6.29
CA LEU A 56 -6.32 -10.99 -7.30
C LEU A 56 -5.29 -10.30 -8.21
N TRP A 57 -5.63 -10.17 -9.48
CA TRP A 57 -4.80 -9.61 -10.52
C TRP A 57 -5.16 -8.16 -10.81
N LEU A 58 -4.15 -7.30 -10.86
CA LEU A 58 -4.32 -5.86 -11.09
C LEU A 58 -4.62 -5.55 -12.56
N TYR A 59 -5.61 -4.69 -12.80
CA TYR A 59 -5.95 -4.15 -14.11
C TYR A 59 -6.48 -2.72 -14.01
N SER A 60 -6.64 -2.05 -15.16
CA SER A 60 -7.23 -0.71 -15.25
C SER A 60 -8.73 -0.82 -15.53
N PHE A 61 -9.57 -0.32 -14.62
CA PHE A 61 -11.00 -0.16 -14.88
C PHE A 61 -11.25 1.17 -15.55
N HIS A 62 -11.78 1.15 -16.77
CA HIS A 62 -12.03 2.36 -17.55
C HIS A 62 -13.10 3.25 -16.89
N THR A 63 -12.68 4.43 -16.42
CA THR A 63 -13.57 5.44 -15.83
C THR A 63 -13.82 6.62 -16.77
N GLY A 64 -13.10 6.70 -17.89
CA GLY A 64 -13.22 7.74 -18.89
C GLY A 64 -12.08 7.70 -19.91
N ALA A 65 -12.08 8.61 -20.87
CA ALA A 65 -11.12 8.60 -21.98
C ALA A 65 -9.66 8.64 -21.49
N GLY A 66 -8.97 7.50 -21.56
CA GLY A 66 -7.60 7.33 -21.08
C GLY A 66 -7.44 7.31 -19.56
N LEU A 67 -8.54 7.34 -18.82
CA LEU A 67 -8.60 7.27 -17.36
C LEU A 67 -9.00 5.87 -16.92
N GLY A 68 -8.38 5.42 -15.84
CA GLY A 68 -8.79 4.19 -15.18
C GLY A 68 -8.25 4.04 -13.78
N ASP A 69 -9.10 3.46 -12.94
CA ASP A 69 -8.79 3.11 -11.56
C ASP A 69 -8.00 1.80 -11.53
N ALA A 70 -7.03 1.72 -10.61
CA ALA A 70 -6.31 0.48 -10.37
C ALA A 70 -7.21 -0.47 -9.56
N VAL A 71 -7.77 -1.47 -10.23
CA VAL A 71 -8.70 -2.43 -9.62
C VAL A 71 -8.20 -3.85 -9.79
N LEU A 72 -8.81 -4.80 -9.08
CA LEU A 72 -8.36 -6.17 -9.05
C LEU A 72 -9.47 -7.15 -9.42
N SER A 73 -9.08 -8.25 -10.05
CA SER A 73 -10.00 -9.31 -10.46
C SER A 73 -9.39 -10.68 -10.19
N ARG A 74 -10.24 -11.68 -9.93
CA ARG A 74 -9.80 -13.09 -9.92
C ARG A 74 -9.39 -13.57 -11.31
N ASN A 75 -9.89 -12.91 -12.35
CA ASN A 75 -9.62 -13.30 -13.73
C ASN A 75 -8.26 -12.74 -14.20
N LYS A 76 -7.26 -13.63 -14.32
CA LYS A 76 -5.94 -13.29 -14.85
C LYS A 76 -6.00 -12.72 -16.28
N SER A 77 -7.01 -13.11 -17.08
CA SER A 77 -7.09 -12.63 -18.47
C SER A 77 -7.37 -11.13 -18.59
N SER A 78 -7.89 -10.50 -17.53
CA SER A 78 -8.10 -9.06 -17.46
C SER A 78 -6.86 -8.29 -17.01
N ALA A 79 -5.85 -8.98 -16.47
CA ALA A 79 -4.68 -8.37 -15.87
C ALA A 79 -3.84 -7.61 -16.90
N LEU A 80 -3.35 -6.44 -16.51
CA LEU A 80 -2.40 -5.69 -17.32
C LEU A 80 -0.99 -6.24 -17.12
N GLN A 81 -0.22 -6.26 -18.21
CA GLN A 81 1.20 -6.54 -18.14
C GLN A 81 1.92 -5.30 -17.61
N ALA A 82 2.83 -5.50 -16.69
CA ALA A 82 3.57 -4.50 -15.96
C ALA A 82 5.06 -4.63 -16.27
N TYR A 83 5.77 -3.51 -16.20
CA TYR A 83 7.21 -3.46 -16.24
C TYR A 83 7.70 -2.23 -15.47
N LEU A 84 8.94 -2.31 -14.98
CA LEU A 84 9.58 -1.21 -14.28
C LEU A 84 10.56 -0.49 -15.22
N ASN A 85 10.43 0.82 -15.36
CA ASN A 85 11.36 1.66 -16.12
C ASN A 85 12.01 2.70 -15.18
N GLY A 86 13.25 2.43 -14.76
CA GLY A 86 13.86 3.19 -13.66
C GLY A 86 13.06 2.99 -12.37
N THR A 87 12.45 4.06 -11.84
CA THR A 87 11.53 3.99 -10.70
C THR A 87 10.07 4.29 -11.09
N GLN A 88 9.73 4.16 -12.38
CA GLN A 88 8.36 4.29 -12.88
C GLN A 88 7.72 2.91 -13.00
N GLN A 89 6.58 2.72 -12.35
CA GLN A 89 5.73 1.55 -12.56
C GLN A 89 4.80 1.81 -13.75
N LEU A 90 4.97 1.04 -14.82
CA LEU A 90 4.24 1.20 -16.06
C LEU A 90 3.49 -0.08 -16.42
N PHE A 91 2.40 0.08 -17.18
CA PHE A 91 1.57 -1.00 -17.68
C PHE A 91 1.42 -0.95 -19.20
N THR A 92 1.15 -2.12 -19.76
CA THR A 92 0.91 -2.40 -21.16
C THR A 92 0.02 -3.64 -21.28
N TYR A 93 -0.27 -4.05 -22.50
CA TYR A 93 -1.00 -5.26 -22.83
C TYR A 93 -0.52 -5.82 -24.17
N PRO A 94 -0.82 -7.09 -24.50
CA PRO A 94 -0.43 -7.67 -25.78
C PRO A 94 -0.90 -6.82 -26.97
N ASN A 95 0.01 -6.55 -27.91
CA ASN A 95 -0.23 -5.72 -29.08
C ASN A 95 -0.59 -4.25 -28.80
N ASN A 96 -0.28 -3.75 -27.60
CA ASN A 96 -0.52 -2.35 -27.26
C ASN A 96 0.13 -1.40 -28.28
N LYS A 97 -0.67 -0.47 -28.82
CA LYS A 97 -0.24 0.59 -29.73
C LYS A 97 -0.24 1.98 -29.09
N ILE A 98 -0.80 2.10 -27.88
CA ILE A 98 -1.05 3.35 -27.18
C ILE A 98 -0.61 3.20 -25.72
N GLY A 99 0.39 3.96 -25.30
CA GLY A 99 0.97 3.84 -23.98
C GLY A 99 2.33 4.53 -23.88
N PRO A 100 3.01 4.44 -22.73
CA PRO A 100 2.72 3.56 -21.58
C PRO A 100 1.53 4.00 -20.71
N TRP A 101 1.02 3.09 -19.87
CA TRP A 101 -0.03 3.37 -18.87
C TRP A 101 0.61 3.44 -17.48
N PRO A 102 0.94 4.64 -16.96
CA PRO A 102 1.60 4.77 -15.67
C PRO A 102 0.70 4.42 -14.48
N LEU A 103 1.30 3.89 -13.41
CA LEU A 103 0.68 3.84 -12.09
C LEU A 103 0.73 5.25 -11.48
N GLY A 104 -0.45 5.79 -11.17
CA GLY A 104 -0.60 7.06 -10.47
C GLY A 104 -1.01 6.85 -9.02
N ILE A 105 -0.61 7.77 -8.15
CA ILE A 105 -1.11 7.88 -6.78
C ILE A 105 -1.57 9.32 -6.59
N THR A 106 -2.87 9.51 -6.35
CA THR A 106 -3.47 10.82 -6.12
C THR A 106 -3.65 11.01 -4.63
N TYR A 107 -2.88 11.94 -4.07
CA TYR A 107 -3.01 12.34 -2.68
C TYR A 107 -4.36 13.01 -2.43
N VAL A 108 -5.06 12.56 -1.40
CA VAL A 108 -6.31 13.17 -0.94
C VAL A 108 -6.11 13.70 0.47
N PRO A 109 -6.15 15.04 0.65
CA PRO A 109 -6.05 15.64 1.98
C PRO A 109 -7.06 15.04 2.96
N TYR A 110 -6.60 14.76 4.17
CA TYR A 110 -7.41 14.19 5.26
C TYR A 110 -7.96 12.78 5.02
N SER A 111 -7.54 12.10 3.94
CA SER A 111 -7.87 10.69 3.70
C SER A 111 -6.86 9.74 4.37
N LEU A 112 -7.32 8.55 4.76
CA LEU A 112 -6.47 7.44 5.23
C LEU A 112 -5.77 6.69 4.09
N PHE A 113 -6.28 6.85 2.88
CA PHE A 113 -5.79 6.17 1.70
C PHE A 113 -5.83 7.10 0.48
N ASN A 114 -4.84 6.95 -0.39
CA ASN A 114 -4.68 7.67 -1.65
C ASN A 114 -5.23 6.80 -2.78
N TYR A 115 -5.90 7.44 -3.75
CA TYR A 115 -6.40 6.73 -4.94
C TYR A 115 -5.23 6.29 -5.81
N VAL A 116 -5.27 5.04 -6.25
CA VAL A 116 -4.31 4.49 -7.20
C VAL A 116 -4.98 4.34 -8.57
N THR A 117 -4.31 4.81 -9.61
CA THR A 117 -4.83 4.83 -10.98
C THR A 117 -3.86 4.15 -11.93
N ILE A 118 -4.39 3.63 -13.04
CA ILE A 118 -3.60 3.17 -14.18
C ILE A 118 -4.17 3.88 -15.41
N SER A 119 -3.58 5.02 -15.76
CA SER A 119 -4.19 5.98 -16.69
C SER A 119 -3.16 6.58 -17.64
N ILE A 120 -3.42 6.53 -18.95
CA ILE A 120 -2.59 7.23 -19.95
C ILE A 120 -2.88 8.74 -20.00
N ALA A 121 -4.07 9.16 -19.58
CA ALA A 121 -4.46 10.57 -19.53
C ALA A 121 -3.96 11.31 -18.28
N GLN A 122 -3.03 10.71 -17.52
CA GLN A 122 -2.43 11.38 -16.37
C GLN A 122 -1.61 12.59 -16.83
N SER A 123 -1.81 13.75 -16.18
CA SER A 123 -1.05 14.96 -16.49
C SER A 123 0.37 14.89 -15.94
N GLY A 124 1.35 15.33 -16.73
CA GLY A 124 2.75 15.39 -16.33
C GLY A 124 3.50 14.06 -16.54
N PRO A 125 4.77 13.98 -16.12
CA PRO A 125 5.56 12.77 -16.26
C PRO A 125 5.02 11.64 -15.36
N PRO A 126 5.27 10.35 -15.71
CA PRO A 126 4.94 9.24 -14.83
C PRO A 126 5.57 9.37 -13.44
N LEU A 127 4.81 8.98 -12.42
CA LEU A 127 5.24 9.03 -11.03
C LEU A 127 6.49 8.16 -10.81
N GLN A 128 7.43 8.69 -10.05
CA GLN A 128 8.71 8.07 -9.70
C GLN A 128 8.69 7.58 -8.26
N GLY A 129 9.64 6.71 -7.90
CA GLY A 129 9.80 6.20 -6.54
C GLY A 129 9.22 4.81 -6.31
N PHE A 130 8.80 4.12 -7.37
CA PHE A 130 8.44 2.72 -7.31
C PHE A 130 9.69 1.83 -7.31
N PHE A 131 9.65 0.78 -6.50
CA PHE A 131 10.72 -0.21 -6.41
C PHE A 131 10.14 -1.56 -5.98
N TYR A 132 10.94 -2.61 -6.08
CA TYR A 132 10.56 -3.95 -5.65
C TYR A 132 11.50 -4.45 -4.55
N ASN A 133 10.98 -5.26 -3.64
CA ASN A 133 11.76 -6.09 -2.72
C ASN A 133 11.11 -7.49 -2.63
N GLU A 134 11.48 -8.29 -1.62
CA GLU A 134 10.94 -9.64 -1.39
C GLU A 134 9.41 -9.70 -1.22
N THR A 135 8.77 -8.60 -0.81
CA THR A 135 7.31 -8.50 -0.65
C THR A 135 6.60 -7.83 -1.82
N GLY A 136 7.30 -7.61 -2.94
CA GLY A 136 6.72 -7.13 -4.19
C GLY A 136 6.91 -5.63 -4.42
N LEU A 137 5.94 -4.99 -5.08
CA LEU A 137 5.97 -3.58 -5.43
C LEU A 137 5.83 -2.70 -4.18
N HIS A 138 6.61 -1.63 -4.12
CA HIS A 138 6.56 -0.59 -3.08
C HIS A 138 6.63 0.79 -3.70
N PHE A 139 6.15 1.78 -2.96
CA PHE A 139 6.28 3.19 -3.28
C PHE A 139 7.01 3.89 -2.14
N ASN A 140 8.10 4.59 -2.45
CA ASN A 140 9.01 5.14 -1.44
C ASN A 140 8.41 6.26 -0.56
N GLN A 141 7.32 6.89 -0.99
CA GLN A 141 6.58 7.89 -0.21
C GLN A 141 5.33 7.28 0.45
N SER A 142 5.09 5.99 0.29
CA SER A 142 4.00 5.29 0.97
C SER A 142 4.23 5.30 2.48
N ALA A 143 3.19 5.61 3.25
CA ALA A 143 3.28 5.59 4.71
C ALA A 143 2.94 4.21 5.29
N GLY A 144 2.19 3.37 4.57
CA GLY A 144 1.66 2.11 5.11
C GLY A 144 1.57 0.94 4.14
N GLY A 145 1.99 1.13 2.89
CA GLY A 145 1.89 0.13 1.83
C GLY A 145 0.50 0.04 1.20
N TRP A 146 0.25 -1.08 0.53
CA TRP A 146 -0.95 -1.28 -0.26
C TRP A 146 -2.13 -1.82 0.55
N ILE A 147 -3.31 -1.33 0.21
CA ILE A 147 -4.57 -1.84 0.71
C ILE A 147 -5.54 -2.03 -0.44
N VAL A 148 -6.39 -3.06 -0.34
CA VAL A 148 -7.44 -3.33 -1.30
C VAL A 148 -8.78 -3.37 -0.60
N CYS A 149 -9.73 -2.59 -1.09
CA CYS A 149 -11.07 -2.46 -0.53
C CYS A 149 -12.13 -2.82 -1.57
N ASP A 150 -13.27 -3.39 -1.15
CA ASP A 150 -14.45 -3.36 -2.02
C ASP A 150 -14.95 -1.91 -2.12
N TRP A 151 -15.10 -1.40 -3.34
CA TRP A 151 -15.36 0.03 -3.59
C TRP A 151 -16.45 0.26 -4.65
N SER A 152 -16.65 1.54 -5.01
CA SER A 152 -17.80 2.07 -5.74
C SER A 152 -18.09 1.43 -7.11
N HIS A 153 -17.09 0.84 -7.77
CA HIS A 153 -17.24 0.25 -9.10
C HIS A 153 -17.56 -1.26 -9.09
N GLY A 154 -17.90 -1.83 -7.93
CA GLY A 154 -18.25 -3.26 -7.82
C GLY A 154 -17.07 -4.22 -8.01
N ALA A 155 -15.85 -3.69 -8.06
CA ALA A 155 -14.60 -4.44 -8.08
C ALA A 155 -13.71 -4.00 -6.90
N PRO A 156 -12.90 -4.90 -6.34
CA PRO A 156 -11.87 -4.52 -5.38
C PRO A 156 -10.93 -3.48 -5.99
N GLN A 157 -10.70 -2.38 -5.29
CA GLN A 157 -9.87 -1.27 -5.75
C GLN A 157 -8.60 -1.17 -4.91
N LEU A 158 -7.49 -0.90 -5.57
CA LEU A 158 -6.18 -0.69 -4.96
C LEU A 158 -6.07 0.75 -4.44
N PHE A 159 -5.53 0.88 -3.24
CA PHE A 159 -5.18 2.16 -2.65
C PHE A 159 -3.79 2.10 -1.99
N ASP A 160 -3.18 3.27 -1.82
CA ASP A 160 -1.95 3.44 -1.05
C ASP A 160 -2.29 4.05 0.32
N LEU A 161 -1.76 3.48 1.40
CA LEU A 161 -2.01 3.99 2.75
C LEU A 161 -1.20 5.27 3.01
N SER A 162 -1.92 6.36 3.30
CA SER A 162 -1.32 7.66 3.61
C SER A 162 -0.80 7.76 5.05
N ARG A 163 -1.16 6.81 5.94
CA ARG A 163 -0.73 6.77 7.35
C ARG A 163 -0.58 5.34 7.87
N PHE A 164 0.59 5.00 8.43
CA PHE A 164 0.86 3.67 9.04
C PHE A 164 -0.13 3.32 10.18
N GLN A 165 -0.46 4.33 10.99
CA GLN A 165 -1.28 4.20 12.21
C GLN A 165 -2.78 4.00 11.93
N ALA A 166 -3.23 4.17 10.69
CA ALA A 166 -4.64 3.96 10.29
C ALA A 166 -5.10 2.49 10.42
N ALA A 167 -4.17 1.55 10.55
CA ALA A 167 -4.43 0.12 10.49
C ALA A 167 -4.75 -0.56 11.84
N GLY A 168 -4.97 0.21 12.90
CA GLY A 168 -5.32 -0.32 14.22
C GLY A 168 -6.72 0.09 14.68
N SER A 169 -7.40 -0.78 15.45
CA SER A 169 -8.74 -0.55 16.03
C SER A 169 -8.80 0.56 17.09
N SER A 170 -7.69 1.24 17.37
CA SER A 170 -7.58 2.30 18.38
C SER A 170 -6.92 3.58 17.85
N SER A 171 -6.88 3.78 16.53
CA SER A 171 -6.23 4.96 15.96
C SER A 171 -7.10 6.21 16.15
N SER A 172 -6.52 7.27 16.71
CA SER A 172 -7.13 8.61 16.80
C SER A 172 -7.36 9.26 15.42
N TYR A 173 -6.95 8.60 14.35
CA TYR A 173 -6.96 9.12 12.98
C TYR A 173 -8.04 8.46 12.10
N GLY A 174 -8.70 7.40 12.57
CA GLY A 174 -9.76 6.67 11.86
C GLY A 174 -9.49 5.17 11.75
N PHE A 175 -10.45 4.44 11.17
CA PHE A 175 -10.36 2.99 10.99
C PHE A 175 -10.30 2.64 9.50
N ILE A 176 -9.50 1.64 9.16
CA ILE A 176 -9.60 0.97 7.85
C ILE A 176 -10.99 0.33 7.75
N PRO A 177 -11.77 0.57 6.68
CA PRO A 177 -13.06 -0.09 6.49
C PRO A 177 -12.94 -1.61 6.52
N THR A 178 -13.93 -2.29 7.07
CA THR A 178 -13.93 -3.76 7.18
C THR A 178 -14.10 -4.48 5.84
N SER A 179 -14.22 -3.77 4.71
CA SER A 179 -14.16 -4.37 3.37
C SER A 179 -12.74 -4.42 2.81
N CYS A 180 -11.75 -3.97 3.59
CA CYS A 180 -10.38 -3.79 3.15
C CYS A 180 -9.43 -4.81 3.76
N SER A 181 -8.45 -5.24 2.96
CA SER A 181 -7.31 -6.04 3.38
C SER A 181 -5.99 -5.35 3.01
N LYS A 182 -4.99 -5.42 3.90
CA LYS A 182 -3.61 -5.10 3.54
C LYS A 182 -3.06 -6.17 2.62
N VAL A 183 -2.29 -5.76 1.63
CA VAL A 183 -1.74 -6.68 0.63
C VAL A 183 -0.30 -6.35 0.29
N ASN A 184 0.46 -7.38 -0.05
CA ASN A 184 1.63 -7.30 -0.91
C ASN A 184 1.17 -7.32 -2.37
N LEU A 185 1.90 -6.65 -3.27
CA LEU A 185 1.67 -6.71 -4.72
C LEU A 185 2.85 -7.41 -5.39
N LEU A 186 2.70 -8.72 -5.59
CA LEU A 186 3.77 -9.59 -6.06
C LEU A 186 3.86 -9.58 -7.59
N PRO A 187 5.06 -9.44 -8.17
CA PRO A 187 5.24 -9.63 -9.60
C PRO A 187 5.21 -11.12 -9.95
N VAL A 188 4.41 -11.50 -10.94
CA VAL A 188 4.34 -12.85 -11.50
C VAL A 188 4.69 -12.77 -12.98
N ALA A 189 5.78 -13.40 -13.41
CA ALA A 189 6.23 -13.36 -14.81
C ALA A 189 5.11 -13.73 -15.80
N VAL A 190 5.08 -13.05 -16.95
CA VAL A 190 4.15 -13.32 -18.06
C VAL A 190 4.44 -14.67 -18.69
#